data_AF-A0A7X8P8P2-F1
#
_entry.id   AF-A0A7X8P8P2-F1
#
_cell.length_a   1.000
_cell.length_b   1.000
_cell.length_c   1.000
_cell.angle_alpha   90.00
_cell.angle_beta   90.00
_cell.angle_gamma   90.00
#
_symmetry.space_group_name_H-M   'P 1'
#
loop_
_entity.id
_entity.type
_entity.pdbx_description
1 polymer ?
#
loop_
_entity_poly.entity_id
_entity_poly.type
_entity_poly.pdbx_seq_one_letter_code
_entity_poly.pdbx_strand_id
1 'polypeptide(L)' 'MTDVLRRTFADITARLEEAHSLAVEGQNRDNTPDMHRVIIGHLVNGLTGLHGTLIAMSAEIDRQGV' A
#
# COMPACT_ATOMS: atom_id res chain seq x y z
N MET A 1 -19.56 1.56 -11.52
CA MET A 1 -18.13 1.69 -11.16
C MET A 1 -17.33 1.79 -12.45
N THR A 2 -16.54 2.85 -12.63
CA THR A 2 -15.76 3.04 -13.87
C THR A 2 -14.61 2.01 -13.94
N ASP A 3 -14.16 1.65 -15.14
CA ASP A 3 -13.03 0.72 -15.32
C ASP A 3 -11.75 1.23 -14.66
N VAL A 4 -11.57 2.55 -14.61
CA VAL A 4 -10.48 3.22 -13.90
C VAL A 4 -10.57 2.92 -12.41
N LEU A 5 -11.72 3.13 -11.78
CA LEU A 5 -11.89 2.89 -10.34
C LEU A 5 -11.64 1.43 -9.98
N ARG A 6 -12.11 0.49 -10.81
CA ARG A 6 -11.85 -0.95 -10.62
C ARG A 6 -10.36 -1.28 -10.66
N ARG A 7 -9.61 -0.72 -11.62
CA ARG A 7 -8.16 -0.90 -11.71
C ARG A 7 -7.45 -0.30 -10.50
N THR A 8 -7.83 0.90 -10.07
CA THR A 8 -7.28 1.52 -8.87
C THR A 8 -7.48 0.67 -7.62
N PHE A 9 -8.67 0.07 -7.44
CA PHE A 9 -8.90 -0.86 -6.34
C PHE A 9 -8.01 -2.12 -6.44
N ALA A 10 -7.81 -2.67 -7.64
CA ALA A 10 -6.90 -3.80 -7.83
C ALA A 10 -5.44 -3.42 -7.49
N ASP A 11 -4.99 -2.22 -7.88
CA ASP A 11 -3.66 -1.70 -7.54
C ASP A 11 -3.50 -1.49 -6.04
N ILE A 12 -4.54 -0.99 -5.36
CA ILE A 12 -4.59 -0.88 -3.89
C ILE A 12 -4.46 -2.26 -3.24
N THR A 13 -5.19 -3.26 -3.72
CA THR A 13 -5.11 -4.63 -3.21
C THR A 13 -3.69 -5.19 -3.34
N ALA A 14 -3.05 -5.05 -4.51
CA ALA A 14 -1.69 -5.53 -4.73
C ALA A 14 -0.68 -4.89 -3.74
N ARG A 15 -0.82 -3.58 -3.48
CA ARG A 15 0.05 -2.87 -2.52
C ARG A 15 -0.19 -3.31 -1.07
N LEU A 16 -1.43 -3.62 -0.71
CA LEU A 16 -1.76 -4.15 0.61
C LEU A 16 -1.20 -5.56 0.79
N GLU A 17 -1.25 -6.40 -0.24
CA GLU A 17 -0.66 -7.74 -0.23
C GLU A 17 0.87 -7.71 -0.11
N GLU A 18 1.53 -6.77 -0.78
CA GLU A 18 2.97 -6.53 -0.64
C GLU A 18 3.31 -6.07 0.79
N ALA A 19 2.59 -5.09 1.34
CA ALA A 19 2.78 -4.63 2.71
C ALA A 19 2.53 -5.74 3.74
N HIS A 20 1.51 -6.58 3.51
CA HIS A 20 1.24 -7.76 4.33
C HIS A 20 2.43 -8.74 4.30
N SER A 21 2.96 -9.03 3.11
CA SER A 21 4.09 -9.95 2.94
C SER A 21 5.34 -9.44 3.67
N LEU A 22 5.64 -8.14 3.58
CA LEU A 22 6.74 -7.51 4.34
C LEU A 22 6.52 -7.54 5.86
N ALA A 23 5.28 -7.34 6.32
CA ALA A 23 4.94 -7.43 7.74
C ALA A 23 5.07 -8.86 8.27
N VAL A 24 4.79 -9.88 7.44
CA VAL A 24 5.06 -11.29 7.77
C VAL A 24 6.55 -11.56 7.81
N GLU A 25 7.32 -11.12 6.81
CA GLU A 25 8.79 -11.26 6.80
C GLU A 25 9.42 -10.60 8.04
N GLY A 26 8.91 -9.43 8.43
CA GLY A 26 9.35 -8.71 9.63
C GLY A 26 9.14 -9.46 10.95
N GLN A 27 8.30 -10.51 10.98
CA GLN A 27 8.11 -11.37 12.16
C GLN A 27 9.17 -12.47 12.28
N ASN A 28 10.04 -12.63 11.27
CA ASN A 28 11.09 -13.62 11.31
C ASN A 28 12.12 -13.29 12.40
N ARG A 29 12.31 -14.23 13.33
CA ARG A 29 13.21 -14.10 14.49
C ARG A 29 14.70 -14.01 14.11
N ASP A 30 15.04 -14.47 12.91
CA ASP A 30 16.43 -14.52 12.43
C ASP A 30 16.83 -13.20 11.72
N ASN A 31 15.90 -12.25 11.60
CA ASN A 31 16.19 -10.93 11.06
C ASN A 31 17.15 -10.16 11.97
N THR A 32 18.20 -9.62 11.38
CA THR A 32 19.08 -8.68 12.07
C THR A 32 18.38 -7.33 12.26
N PRO A 33 18.85 -6.47 13.19
CA PRO A 33 18.32 -5.11 13.33
C PRO A 33 18.36 -4.30 12.03
N ASP A 34 19.39 -4.49 11.19
CA ASP A 34 19.49 -3.80 9.90
C ASP A 34 18.45 -4.30 8.89
N MET A 35 18.17 -5.62 8.86
CA MET A 35 17.09 -6.17 8.04
C MET A 35 15.74 -5.61 8.48
N HIS A 36 15.48 -5.54 9.79
CA HIS A 36 14.25 -4.92 10.29
C HIS A 36 14.13 -3.44 9.89
N ARG A 37 15.24 -2.67 9.93
CA ARG A 37 15.23 -1.27 9.45
C ARG A 37 14.87 -1.17 7.97
N VAL A 38 15.41 -2.06 7.13
CA VAL A 38 15.10 -2.11 5.70
C VAL A 38 13.63 -2.47 5.48
N ILE A 39 13.11 -3.49 6.16
CA ILE A 39 11.71 -3.91 6.09
C ILE A 39 10.78 -2.75 6.51
N ILE A 40 11.07 -2.08 7.63
CA ILE A 40 10.31 -0.91 8.10
C ILE A 40 10.37 0.21 7.04
N GLY A 41 11.53 0.46 6.45
CA GLY A 41 11.68 1.45 5.37
C GLY A 41 10.78 1.14 4.16
N HIS A 42 10.75 -0.12 3.72
CA HIS A 42 9.87 -0.55 2.63
C HIS A 42 8.39 -0.42 3.00
N LEU A 43 7.99 -0.81 4.22
CA LEU A 43 6.62 -0.63 4.71
C LEU A 43 6.21 0.84 4.73
N VAL A 44 7.04 1.73 5.27
CA VAL A 44 6.76 3.18 5.31
C VAL A 44 6.58 3.74 3.90
N ASN A 45 7.47 3.37 2.98
CA ASN A 45 7.39 3.83 1.58
C ASN A 45 6.11 3.32 0.89
N GLY A 46 5.80 2.03 1.03
CA GLY A 46 4.60 1.41 0.46
C GLY A 46 3.31 2.03 1.01
N LEU A 47 3.21 2.19 2.33
CA LEU A 47 2.05 2.79 2.99
C LEU A 47 1.88 4.26 2.63
N THR A 48 2.96 5.02 2.47
CA THR A 48 2.91 6.42 2.01
C THR A 48 2.37 6.49 0.59
N GLY A 49 2.85 5.63 -0.32
CA GLY A 49 2.35 5.56 -1.68
C GLY A 49 0.88 5.12 -1.77
N LEU A 50 0.47 4.16 -0.91
CA LEU A 50 -0.93 3.74 -0.80
C LEU A 50 -1.82 4.88 -0.31
N HIS A 51 -1.40 5.61 0.72
CA HIS A 51 -2.13 6.75 1.24
C HIS A 51 -2.36 7.83 0.17
N GLY A 52 -1.32 8.16 -0.61
CA GLY A 52 -1.45 9.08 -1.74
C GLY A 52 -2.45 8.59 -2.80
N THR A 53 -2.46 7.29 -3.09
CA THR A 53 -3.42 6.68 -4.04
C THR A 53 -4.85 6.81 -3.54
N LEU A 54 -5.09 6.56 -2.25
CA LEU A 54 -6.41 6.68 -1.63
C LEU A 54 -6.92 8.13 -1.65
N ILE A 55 -6.06 9.11 -1.33
CA ILE A 55 -6.41 10.53 -1.42
C ILE A 55 -6.80 10.91 -2.86
N ALA A 56 -6.00 10.50 -3.84
CA ALA A 56 -6.28 10.78 -5.25
C ALA A 56 -7.60 10.15 -5.70
N MET A 57 -7.90 8.93 -5.24
CA MET A 57 -9.14 8.23 -5.54
C MET A 57 -10.36 8.90 -4.90
N SER A 58 -10.25 9.35 -3.64
CA SER A 58 -11.32 10.12 -2.98
C SER A 58 -11.64 11.37 -3.77
N ALA A 59 -10.62 12.15 -4.16
CA ALA A 59 -10.81 13.37 -4.94
C ALA A 59 -11.38 13.10 -6.36
N GLU A 60 -11.09 11.94 -6.96
CA GLU A 60 -11.71 11.53 -8.23
C GLU A 60 -13.19 11.18 -8.06
N ILE A 61 -13.55 10.46 -7.00
CA ILE A 61 -14.95 10.15 -6.70
C ILE A 61 -15.74 11.44 -6.45
N ASP A 62 -15.20 12.36 -5.65
CA ASP A 62 -15.84 13.66 -5.35
C ASP A 62 -16.06 14.48 -6.64
N ARG A 63 -15.09 14.46 -7.56
CA ARG A 63 -15.20 15.13 -8.88
C ARG A 63 -16.26 14.52 -9.79
N GLN A 64 -16.57 13.24 -9.64
CA GLN A 64 -17.60 12.57 -10.42
C GLN A 64 -19.03 12.85 -9.91
N GLY A 65 -19.19 13.58 -8.80
CA GLY A 65 -20.48 14.10 -8.34
C GLY A 65 -21.52 13.03 -8.00
N VAL A 66 -21.07 11.88 -7.49
CA VAL A 66 -21.93 10.84 -6.91
C VAL A 66 -22.22 11.15 -5.44
#